data_AF-A0AAI8ASG3-F1
#
_entry.id   AF-A0AAI8ASG3-F1
#
_cell.length_a   1.000
_cell.length_b   1.000
_cell.length_c   1.000
_cell.angle_alpha   90.00
_cell.angle_beta   90.00
_cell.angle_gamma   90.00
#
_symmetry.space_group_name_H-M   'P 1'
#
loop_
_entity.id
_entity.type
_entity.pdbx_description
1 polymer ?
#
loop_
_entity_poly.entity_id
_entity_poly.type
_entity_poly.pdbx_seq_one_letter_code
_entity_poly.pdbx_strand_id
1 'polypeptide(L)'
;MARLDSAAAGGANVLAFLDMLAWSEGTSTIAASDDGYNVLVGGQLFNDYRGHPRQKVWLPSYGIHSSAAGRYQILAGTWDAIVSTYGFNGRFTPEAQDLAAIKLLSECGALALIKAGRIAQAIAKAAPIWASLPGAGYGQREHQLAALLAMFIACSGEVQA
;
A
#
# COMPACT_ATOMS: atom_id res chain seq x y z
N MET A 1 0.74 9.78 7.34
CA MET A 1 1.61 9.99 6.17
C MET A 1 2.73 8.97 6.18
N ALA A 2 3.26 8.65 5.00
CA ALA A 2 4.46 7.85 4.82
C ALA A 2 5.61 8.28 5.76
N ARG A 3 6.41 7.33 6.26
CA ARG A 3 7.53 7.58 7.19
C ARG A 3 8.86 7.86 6.51
N LEU A 4 8.97 7.61 5.20
CA LEU A 4 10.12 8.04 4.40
C LEU A 4 10.06 9.54 4.09
N ASP A 5 11.23 10.16 3.95
CA ASP A 5 11.31 11.48 3.32
C ASP A 5 11.21 11.38 1.79
N SER A 6 11.03 12.52 1.12
CA SER A 6 10.82 12.57 -0.33
C SER A 6 12.05 12.11 -1.11
N ALA A 7 13.26 12.27 -0.58
CA ALA A 7 14.48 11.83 -1.25
C ALA A 7 14.57 10.29 -1.23
N ALA A 8 14.31 9.67 -0.07
CA ALA A 8 14.28 8.23 0.11
C ALA A 8 13.12 7.56 -0.65
N ALA A 9 11.96 8.22 -0.71
CA ALA A 9 10.81 7.71 -1.47
C ALA A 9 10.97 7.88 -3.00
N GLY A 10 11.83 8.79 -3.44
CA GLY A 10 12.04 9.11 -4.85
C GLY A 10 11.08 10.16 -5.42
N GLY A 11 10.54 11.03 -4.57
CA GLY A 11 9.77 12.23 -4.92
C GLY A 11 8.52 12.43 -4.06
N ALA A 12 8.03 13.67 -4.00
CA ALA A 12 6.79 14.00 -3.28
C ALA A 12 5.57 13.23 -3.82
N ASN A 13 5.49 13.04 -5.14
CA ASN A 13 4.44 12.23 -5.76
C ASN A 13 4.45 10.77 -5.29
N VAL A 14 5.62 10.22 -4.95
CA VAL A 14 5.68 8.84 -4.42
C VAL A 14 5.09 8.80 -3.02
N LEU A 15 5.41 9.77 -2.16
CA LEU A 15 4.80 9.88 -0.83
C LEU A 15 3.28 10.05 -0.92
N ALA A 16 2.81 10.96 -1.78
CA ALA A 16 1.38 11.19 -1.99
C ALA A 16 0.65 9.93 -2.49
N PHE A 17 1.30 9.14 -3.36
CA PHE A 17 0.76 7.86 -3.83
C PHE A 17 0.67 6.82 -2.71
N LEU A 18 1.69 6.73 -1.85
CA LEU A 18 1.65 5.85 -0.68
C LEU A 18 0.52 6.23 0.27
N ASP A 19 0.31 7.52 0.53
CA ASP A 19 -0.79 8.00 1.37
C ASP A 19 -2.17 7.70 0.76
N MET A 20 -2.31 7.88 -0.55
CA MET A 20 -3.51 7.46 -1.29
C MET A 20 -3.73 5.95 -1.21
N LEU A 21 -2.69 5.12 -1.32
CA LEU A 21 -2.80 3.66 -1.18
C LEU A 21 -3.29 3.27 0.22
N ALA A 22 -2.74 3.88 1.27
CA ALA A 22 -3.15 3.62 2.65
C ALA A 22 -4.64 3.93 2.88
N TRP A 23 -5.13 5.02 2.28
CA TRP A 23 -6.54 5.36 2.31
C TRP A 23 -7.39 4.37 1.49
N SER A 24 -6.94 3.98 0.30
CA SER A 24 -7.64 3.05 -0.59
C SER A 24 -7.80 1.66 0.06
N GLU A 25 -6.75 1.18 0.72
CA GLU A 25 -6.78 -0.06 1.49
C GLU A 25 -7.54 0.07 2.83
N GLY A 26 -8.04 1.27 3.16
CA GLY A 26 -8.82 1.55 4.36
C GLY A 26 -8.04 1.49 5.67
N THR A 27 -6.71 1.49 5.62
CA THR A 27 -5.85 1.30 6.80
C THR A 27 -5.62 2.61 7.54
N SER A 28 -5.37 3.71 6.82
CA SER A 28 -5.11 5.02 7.42
C SER A 28 -6.34 5.63 8.10
N THR A 29 -7.54 5.12 7.81
CA THR A 29 -8.79 5.58 8.41
C THR A 29 -9.14 4.89 9.73
N ILE A 30 -8.37 3.87 10.16
CA ILE A 30 -8.63 3.14 11.40
C ILE A 30 -8.16 3.95 12.61
N ALA A 31 -9.11 4.40 13.42
CA ALA A 31 -8.84 5.09 14.68
C ALA A 31 -7.99 4.20 15.61
N ALA A 32 -7.07 4.83 16.35
CA ALA A 32 -6.08 4.18 17.22
C ALA A 32 -5.01 3.31 16.53
N SER A 33 -5.01 3.20 15.19
CA SER A 33 -3.87 2.63 14.47
C SER A 33 -2.67 3.60 14.45
N ASP A 34 -1.49 3.05 14.20
CA ASP A 34 -0.28 3.81 13.84
C ASP A 34 -0.38 4.22 12.36
N ASP A 35 -1.31 5.10 12.03
CA ASP A 35 -1.56 5.58 10.65
C ASP A 35 -1.71 4.45 9.62
N GLY A 36 -2.33 3.35 10.03
CA GLY A 36 -2.53 2.16 9.20
C GLY A 36 -1.39 1.14 9.22
N TYR A 37 -0.19 1.48 9.70
CA TYR A 37 0.99 0.59 9.66
C TYR A 37 0.86 -0.67 10.48
N ASN A 38 -0.01 -0.67 11.49
CA ASN A 38 -0.26 -1.82 12.34
C ASN A 38 -1.63 -2.50 12.09
N VAL A 39 -2.24 -2.29 10.94
CA VAL A 39 -3.56 -2.83 10.61
C VAL A 39 -3.45 -4.23 9.98
N LEU A 40 -4.20 -5.18 10.51
CA LEU A 40 -4.48 -6.46 9.86
C LEU A 40 -5.70 -6.32 8.95
N VAL A 41 -5.76 -7.11 7.90
CA VAL A 41 -6.98 -7.23 7.09
C VAL A 41 -8.18 -7.57 7.98
N GLY A 42 -9.30 -6.87 7.77
CA GLY A 42 -10.46 -6.93 8.67
C GLY A 42 -10.44 -5.91 9.83
N GLY A 43 -9.37 -5.14 9.98
CA GLY A 43 -9.32 -3.94 10.83
C GLY A 43 -8.81 -4.14 12.25
N GLN A 44 -8.41 -5.36 12.62
CA GLN A 44 -7.70 -5.59 13.88
C GLN A 44 -6.30 -4.96 13.84
N LEU A 45 -5.72 -4.69 15.01
CA LEU A 45 -4.39 -4.12 15.12
C LEU A 45 -3.39 -5.15 15.63
N PHE A 46 -2.18 -5.15 15.10
CA PHE A 46 -1.02 -5.80 15.71
C PHE A 46 -0.17 -4.77 16.47
N ASN A 47 0.75 -5.22 17.32
CA ASN A 47 1.51 -4.36 18.23
C ASN A 47 3.02 -4.59 18.18
N ASP A 48 3.50 -5.38 17.24
CA ASP A 48 4.91 -5.72 17.09
C ASP A 48 5.36 -5.68 15.62
N TYR A 49 6.44 -4.92 15.36
CA TYR A 49 7.03 -4.74 14.04
C TYR A 49 8.31 -5.57 13.82
N ARG A 50 8.66 -6.51 14.72
CA ARG A 50 9.82 -7.40 14.53
C ARG A 50 9.73 -8.25 13.25
N GLY A 51 8.52 -8.44 12.71
CA GLY A 51 8.31 -8.99 11.38
C GLY A 51 6.84 -8.91 10.96
N HIS A 52 6.54 -9.33 9.74
CA HIS A 52 5.17 -9.41 9.25
C HIS A 52 4.36 -10.37 10.16
N PRO A 53 3.12 -10.02 10.57
CA PRO A 53 2.37 -10.79 11.58
C PRO A 53 1.94 -12.18 11.11
N ARG A 54 1.84 -12.40 9.79
CA ARG A 54 1.51 -13.70 9.15
C ARG A 54 0.21 -14.33 9.65
N GLN A 55 -0.69 -13.52 10.23
CA GLN A 55 -1.99 -13.97 10.68
C GLN A 55 -2.92 -14.15 9.47
N LYS A 56 -3.43 -15.37 9.28
CA LYS A 56 -4.50 -15.63 8.31
C LYS A 56 -5.85 -15.27 8.93
N VAL A 57 -6.49 -14.22 8.43
CA VAL A 57 -7.81 -13.74 8.86
C VAL A 57 -8.87 -14.23 7.88
N TRP A 58 -9.98 -14.76 8.40
CA TRP A 58 -11.15 -15.13 7.61
C TRP A 58 -11.99 -13.89 7.28
N LEU A 59 -12.29 -13.68 5.99
CA LEU A 59 -13.12 -12.58 5.49
C LEU A 59 -14.45 -13.15 4.97
N PRO A 60 -15.48 -13.26 5.82
CA PRO A 60 -16.73 -13.91 5.45
C PRO A 60 -17.45 -13.23 4.28
N SER A 61 -17.38 -11.91 4.17
CA SER A 61 -17.99 -11.14 3.08
C SER A 61 -17.40 -11.46 1.70
N TYR A 62 -16.20 -12.02 1.66
CA TYR A 62 -15.50 -12.39 0.43
C TYR A 62 -15.29 -13.90 0.29
N GLY A 63 -15.59 -14.68 1.34
CA GLY A 63 -15.39 -16.13 1.34
C GLY A 63 -13.92 -16.57 1.23
N ILE A 64 -12.96 -15.74 1.69
CA ILE A 64 -11.52 -16.02 1.59
C ILE A 64 -10.77 -15.86 2.92
N HIS A 65 -9.60 -16.50 3.01
CA HIS A 65 -8.60 -16.16 4.02
C HIS A 65 -7.56 -15.23 3.42
N SER A 66 -7.17 -14.19 4.15
CA SER A 66 -6.09 -13.28 3.75
C SER A 66 -5.07 -13.12 4.87
N SER A 67 -3.80 -12.93 4.51
CA SER A 67 -2.73 -12.60 5.44
C SER A 67 -2.28 -11.14 5.33
N ALA A 68 -3.04 -10.31 4.62
CA ALA A 68 -2.69 -8.92 4.39
C ALA A 68 -2.55 -8.15 5.72
N ALA A 69 -1.47 -7.40 5.82
CA ALA A 69 -1.19 -6.57 6.97
C ALA A 69 -0.41 -5.30 6.61
N GLY A 70 -0.43 -4.37 7.54
CA GLY A 70 0.23 -3.09 7.43
C GLY A 70 -0.51 -2.09 6.58
N ARG A 71 0.10 -0.91 6.44
CA ARG A 71 -0.49 0.27 5.80
C ARG A 71 -0.89 0.01 4.35
N TYR A 72 -0.14 -0.86 3.69
CA TYR A 72 -0.32 -1.22 2.28
C TYR A 72 -0.86 -2.64 2.09
N GLN A 73 -1.38 -3.28 3.15
CA GLN A 73 -2.01 -4.60 3.13
C GLN A 73 -1.16 -5.67 2.40
N ILE A 74 0.14 -5.68 2.68
CA ILE A 74 1.11 -6.59 2.06
C ILE A 74 0.81 -8.01 2.55
N LEU A 75 0.75 -8.99 1.65
CA LEU A 75 0.59 -10.39 1.99
C LEU A 75 1.88 -10.99 2.56
N ALA A 76 1.77 -11.96 3.46
CA ALA A 76 2.92 -12.64 4.06
C ALA A 76 3.94 -13.16 3.03
N GLY A 77 3.47 -13.85 1.97
CA GLY A 77 4.35 -14.39 0.93
C GLY A 77 5.01 -13.29 0.09
N THR A 78 4.31 -12.19 -0.17
CA THR A 78 4.87 -11.02 -0.85
C THR A 78 5.95 -10.36 0.00
N TRP A 79 5.72 -10.22 1.31
CA TRP A 79 6.73 -9.72 2.24
C TRP A 79 7.98 -10.60 2.24
N ASP A 80 7.82 -11.92 2.35
CA ASP A 80 8.94 -12.87 2.33
C ASP A 80 9.75 -12.76 1.02
N ALA A 81 9.07 -12.61 -0.12
CA ALA A 81 9.71 -12.39 -1.41
C ALA A 81 10.51 -11.06 -1.45
N ILE A 82 9.93 -9.95 -0.98
CA ILE A 82 10.62 -8.65 -0.90
C ILE A 82 11.86 -8.74 0.00
N VAL A 83 11.73 -9.36 1.18
CA VAL A 83 12.85 -9.55 2.12
C VAL A 83 13.97 -10.33 1.44
N SER A 84 13.64 -11.42 0.74
CA SER A 84 14.61 -12.25 0.05
C SER A 84 15.28 -11.52 -1.13
N THR A 85 14.51 -10.81 -1.96
CA THR A 85 15.02 -10.15 -3.17
C THR A 85 15.84 -8.91 -2.86
N TYR A 86 15.45 -8.13 -1.85
CA TYR A 86 16.05 -6.82 -1.56
C TYR A 86 16.87 -6.78 -0.26
N GLY A 87 17.01 -7.91 0.45
CA GLY A 87 17.87 -8.01 1.62
C GLY A 87 17.38 -7.21 2.82
N PHE A 88 16.07 -7.11 3.03
CA PHE A 88 15.53 -6.41 4.20
C PHE A 88 15.88 -7.19 5.46
N ASN A 89 16.11 -6.50 6.58
CA ASN A 89 16.43 -7.14 7.87
C ASN A 89 15.21 -7.80 8.55
N GLY A 90 14.20 -8.26 7.78
CA GLY A 90 13.01 -8.99 8.24
C GLY A 90 12.01 -8.20 9.09
N ARG A 91 12.36 -7.00 9.55
CA ARG A 91 11.50 -6.12 10.37
C ARG A 91 10.44 -5.45 9.50
N PHE A 92 9.20 -5.46 9.98
CA PHE A 92 8.04 -4.90 9.27
C PHE A 92 7.69 -3.49 9.76
N THR A 93 8.71 -2.67 10.05
CA THR A 93 8.52 -1.29 10.54
C THR A 93 7.81 -0.42 9.50
N PRO A 94 7.22 0.71 9.90
CA PRO A 94 6.61 1.63 8.96
C PRO A 94 7.48 2.00 7.74
N GLU A 95 8.76 2.33 7.94
CA GLU A 95 9.70 2.65 6.87
C GLU A 95 9.98 1.45 5.95
N ALA A 96 10.04 0.24 6.53
CA ALA A 96 10.22 -0.98 5.77
C ALA A 96 8.98 -1.30 4.92
N GLN A 97 7.78 -1.03 5.43
CA GLN A 97 6.53 -1.14 4.67
C GLN A 97 6.51 -0.15 3.50
N ASP A 98 6.92 1.11 3.71
CA ASP A 98 7.02 2.11 2.65
C ASP A 98 7.98 1.67 1.55
N LEU A 99 9.17 1.23 1.94
CA LEU A 99 10.18 0.74 1.00
C LEU A 99 9.65 -0.48 0.22
N ALA A 100 8.98 -1.43 0.89
CA ALA A 100 8.39 -2.59 0.24
C ALA A 100 7.32 -2.19 -0.78
N ALA A 101 6.42 -1.27 -0.43
CA ALA A 101 5.42 -0.76 -1.37
C ALA A 101 6.07 -0.06 -2.57
N ILE A 102 7.12 0.73 -2.37
CA ILE A 102 7.89 1.36 -3.46
C ILE A 102 8.55 0.31 -4.36
N LYS A 103 9.09 -0.78 -3.80
CA LYS A 103 9.65 -1.88 -4.61
C LYS A 103 8.59 -2.57 -5.45
N LEU A 104 7.43 -2.86 -4.88
CA LEU A 104 6.29 -3.42 -5.61
C LEU A 104 5.83 -2.50 -6.74
N LEU A 105 5.74 -1.19 -6.48
CA LEU A 105 5.43 -0.17 -7.50
C LEU A 105 6.50 -0.10 -8.59
N SER A 106 7.76 -0.32 -8.25
CA SER A 106 8.85 -0.40 -9.21
C SER A 106 8.72 -1.64 -10.11
N GLU A 107 8.43 -2.81 -9.52
CA GLU A 107 8.29 -4.09 -10.22
C GLU A 107 7.11 -4.10 -11.19
N CYS A 108 5.98 -3.49 -10.83
CA CYS A 108 4.82 -3.36 -11.72
C CYS A 108 4.94 -2.19 -12.71
N GLY A 109 6.03 -1.41 -12.67
CA GLY A 109 6.28 -0.27 -13.55
C GLY A 109 5.46 0.98 -13.24
N ALA A 110 4.75 1.03 -12.11
CA ALA A 110 4.00 2.19 -11.67
C ALA A 110 4.92 3.33 -11.17
N LEU A 111 6.06 3.00 -10.57
CA LEU A 111 6.93 3.99 -9.92
C LEU A 111 7.38 5.12 -10.87
N ALA A 112 7.79 4.78 -12.11
CA ALA A 112 8.19 5.78 -13.09
C ALA A 112 7.02 6.68 -13.52
N LEU A 113 5.82 6.12 -13.62
CA LEU A 113 4.61 6.88 -13.94
C LEU A 113 4.23 7.85 -12.81
N ILE A 114 4.34 7.41 -11.56
CA ILE A 114 4.09 8.25 -10.37
C ILE A 114 5.05 9.45 -10.36
N LYS A 115 6.34 9.20 -10.57
CA LYS A 115 7.35 10.25 -10.65
C LYS A 115 7.09 11.24 -11.79
N ALA A 116 6.50 10.78 -12.89
CA ALA A 116 6.10 11.61 -14.01
C ALA A 116 4.71 12.27 -13.86
N GLY A 117 4.00 12.07 -12.74
CA GLY A 117 2.66 12.63 -12.53
C GLY A 117 1.55 11.91 -13.32
N ARG A 118 1.83 10.77 -13.94
CA ARG A 118 0.90 9.97 -14.77
C ARG A 118 0.06 9.02 -13.91
N ILE A 119 -0.67 9.57 -12.95
CA ILE A 119 -1.23 8.81 -11.81
C ILE A 119 -2.31 7.81 -12.21
N ALA A 120 -3.20 8.13 -13.14
CA ALA A 120 -4.21 7.18 -13.60
C ALA A 120 -3.59 5.90 -14.20
N GLN A 121 -2.48 6.05 -14.92
CA GLN A 121 -1.75 4.92 -15.50
C GLN A 121 -0.96 4.14 -14.44
N ALA A 122 -0.42 4.85 -13.44
CA ALA A 122 0.21 4.22 -12.29
C ALA A 122 -0.78 3.35 -11.50
N ILE A 123 -2.00 3.84 -11.24
CA ILE A 123 -3.08 3.10 -10.58
C ILE A 123 -3.41 1.83 -11.37
N ALA A 124 -3.58 1.94 -12.69
CA ALA A 124 -3.87 0.77 -13.54
C ALA A 124 -2.74 -0.28 -13.50
N LYS A 125 -1.47 0.15 -13.41
CA LYS A 125 -0.33 -0.75 -13.27
C LYS A 125 -0.23 -1.40 -11.89
N ALA A 126 -0.68 -0.70 -10.85
CA ALA A 126 -0.66 -1.15 -9.46
C ALA A 126 -1.86 -2.06 -9.11
N ALA A 127 -2.96 -2.01 -9.87
CA ALA A 127 -4.19 -2.75 -9.58
C ALA A 127 -4.03 -4.28 -9.37
N PRO A 128 -3.13 -4.98 -10.08
CA PRO A 128 -2.89 -6.41 -9.80
C PRO A 128 -2.21 -6.72 -8.46
N ILE A 129 -1.80 -5.71 -7.68
CA ILE A 129 -1.17 -5.88 -6.37
C ILE A 129 -2.13 -5.51 -5.24
N TRP A 130 -2.92 -4.44 -5.41
CA TRP A 130 -3.82 -3.91 -4.39
C TRP A 130 -5.28 -4.05 -4.80
N ALA A 131 -6.03 -4.86 -4.05
CA ALA A 131 -7.40 -5.22 -4.38
C ALA A 131 -8.40 -4.05 -4.31
N SER A 132 -8.06 -2.97 -3.60
CA SER A 132 -8.89 -1.78 -3.51
C SER A 132 -8.82 -0.88 -4.76
N LEU A 133 -7.85 -1.08 -5.64
CA LEU A 133 -7.67 -0.26 -6.83
C LEU A 133 -8.63 -0.69 -7.97
N PRO A 134 -9.05 0.24 -8.83
CA PRO A 134 -9.97 -0.07 -9.93
C PRO A 134 -9.33 -1.03 -10.94
N GLY A 135 -10.08 -2.06 -11.32
CA GLY A 135 -9.65 -3.09 -12.26
C GLY A 135 -8.77 -4.18 -11.65
N ALA A 136 -8.70 -4.27 -10.32
CA ALA A 136 -7.92 -5.30 -9.63
C ALA A 136 -8.55 -6.70 -9.79
N GLY A 137 -9.88 -6.79 -9.90
CA GLY A 137 -10.55 -8.02 -10.31
C GLY A 137 -10.64 -9.11 -9.22
N TYR A 138 -10.34 -8.77 -7.96
CA TYR A 138 -10.39 -9.70 -6.84
C TYR A 138 -11.80 -10.00 -6.31
N GLY A 139 -12.84 -9.40 -6.91
CA GLY A 139 -14.21 -9.46 -6.38
C GLY A 139 -14.39 -8.76 -5.02
N GLN A 140 -13.40 -7.95 -4.63
CA GLN A 140 -13.43 -7.10 -3.45
C GLN A 140 -13.88 -5.68 -3.82
N ARG A 141 -14.16 -4.84 -2.82
CA ARG A 141 -14.55 -3.45 -3.07
C ARG A 141 -13.39 -2.66 -3.68
N GLU A 142 -13.63 -2.11 -4.86
CA GLU A 142 -12.70 -1.20 -5.55
C GLU A 142 -13.14 0.26 -5.40
N HIS A 143 -12.18 1.19 -5.36
CA HIS A 143 -12.43 2.62 -5.39
C HIS A 143 -12.59 3.15 -6.82
N GLN A 144 -13.40 4.20 -6.98
CA GLN A 144 -13.46 4.93 -8.24
C GLN A 144 -12.16 5.71 -8.48
N LEU A 145 -11.68 5.71 -9.73
CA LEU A 145 -10.46 6.43 -10.13
C LEU A 145 -10.49 7.91 -9.71
N ALA A 146 -11.63 8.58 -9.87
CA ALA A 146 -11.79 9.98 -9.48
C ALA A 146 -11.56 10.22 -7.98
N ALA A 147 -12.03 9.31 -7.12
CA ALA A 147 -11.82 9.41 -5.68
C ALA A 147 -10.34 9.22 -5.32
N LEU A 148 -9.65 8.29 -6.00
CA LEU A 148 -8.21 8.08 -5.81
C LEU A 148 -7.39 9.30 -6.25
N LEU A 149 -7.71 9.89 -7.40
CA LEU A 149 -7.05 11.11 -7.87
C LEU A 149 -7.28 12.30 -6.92
N ALA A 150 -8.51 12.46 -6.41
CA ALA A 150 -8.81 13.50 -5.43
C ALA A 150 -8.02 13.31 -4.13
N MET A 151 -7.91 12.08 -3.64
CA MET A 151 -7.11 11.75 -2.46
C MET A 151 -5.61 11.96 -2.70
N PHE A 152 -5.10 11.58 -3.87
CA PHE A 152 -3.71 11.84 -4.26
C PHE A 152 -3.38 13.34 -4.22
N ILE A 153 -4.26 14.18 -4.77
CA ILE A 153 -4.10 15.64 -4.74
C ILE A 153 -4.21 16.18 -3.31
N ALA A 154 -5.13 15.66 -2.50
CA ALA A 154 -5.26 16.04 -1.09
C ALA A 154 -4.01 15.71 -0.26
N CYS A 155 -3.24 14.70 -0.69
CA CYS A 155 -1.93 14.35 -0.15
C CYS A 155 -0.78 15.14 -0.79
N SER A 156 -1.06 16.29 -1.40
CA SER A 156 -0.10 17.18 -2.06
C SER A 156 0.61 16.58 -3.28
N GLY A 157 -0.01 15.58 -3.92
CA GLY A 157 0.48 15.01 -5.17
C GLY A 157 0.14 15.88 -6.38
N GLU A 158 1.08 15.96 -7.33
CA GLU A 158 0.91 16.70 -8.57
C GLU A 158 0.63 15.75 -9.74
N VAL A 159 -0.47 16.00 -10.45
CA VAL A 159 -0.83 15.26 -11.67
C VAL A 159 -0.28 16.03 -12.86
N GLN A 160 0.25 15.30 -13.84
CA GLN A 160 0.67 15.91 -15.11
C GLN A 160 -0.56 16.57 -15.78
N ALA A 161 -0.37 17.81 -16.25
CA ALA A 161 -1.36 18.55 -17.03
C ALA A 161 -1.66 17.87 -18.38
#